data_AF-A0A948FQG8-F1
#
_entry.id   AF-A0A948FQG8-F1
#
_cell.length_a   1.000
_cell.length_b   1.000
_cell.length_c   1.000
_cell.angle_alpha   90.00
_cell.angle_beta   90.00
_cell.angle_gamma   90.00
#
_symmetry.space_group_name_H-M   'P 1'
#
loop_
_entity.id
_entity.type
_entity.pdbx_description
1 polymer ?
#
loop_
_entity_poly.entity_id
_entity_poly.type
_entity_poly.pdbx_seq_one_letter_code
_entity_poly.pdbx_strand_id
1 'polypeptide(L)'
;KMFLTRLGFGSKIVVTGDVTQVDLPNGAKSGLRIIEGILDEVEDIAFNRLTSNDVVRHRLVGKIVAAYDEFDAESQARIEGRQGPTRTSEQRSAEPR
;
A
#
# COMPACT_ATOMS: atom_id res chain seq x y z
N LYS A 1 11.12 -6.98 18.51
CA LYS A 1 11.74 -6.51 19.78
C LYS A 1 13.26 -6.73 19.83
N MET A 2 13.80 -7.94 19.54
CA MET A 2 15.23 -8.26 19.73
C MET A 2 16.26 -7.39 18.97
N PHE A 3 15.88 -6.72 17.87
CA PHE A 3 16.79 -5.90 17.08
C PHE A 3 17.06 -4.53 17.73
N LEU A 4 16.01 -3.82 18.14
CA LEU A 4 16.11 -2.47 18.71
C LEU A 4 16.76 -2.45 20.10
N THR A 5 16.69 -3.56 20.83
CA THR A 5 17.29 -3.70 22.17
C THR A 5 18.81 -3.85 22.16
N ARG A 6 19.46 -3.83 20.99
CA ARG A 6 20.92 -3.94 20.84
C ARG A 6 21.63 -2.59 20.68
N LEU A 7 20.90 -1.48 20.82
CA LEU A 7 21.47 -0.14 20.68
C LEU A 7 22.42 0.16 21.86
N GLY A 8 23.69 0.39 21.56
CA GLY A 8 24.69 0.83 22.53
C GLY A 8 24.82 2.35 22.60
N PHE A 9 25.54 2.86 23.61
CA PHE A 9 25.78 4.30 23.77
C PHE A 9 26.43 4.92 22.54
N GLY A 10 25.99 6.12 22.17
CA GLY A 10 26.52 6.88 21.02
C GLY A 10 26.21 6.28 19.64
N SER A 11 25.46 5.16 19.58
CA SER A 11 25.08 4.52 18.31
C SER A 11 23.83 5.18 17.71
N LYS A 12 23.68 5.05 16.39
CA LYS A 12 22.44 5.37 15.67
C LYS A 12 22.03 4.16 14.83
N ILE A 13 20.72 3.90 14.75
CA ILE A 13 20.16 2.84 13.91
C ILE A 13 19.21 3.50 12.90
N VAL A 14 19.27 3.04 11.66
CA VAL A 14 18.31 3.39 10.61
C VAL A 14 17.67 2.11 10.11
N VAL A 15 16.35 2.02 10.21
CA VAL A 15 15.56 0.92 9.66
C VAL A 15 14.88 1.42 8.40
N THR A 16 15.05 0.70 7.29
CA THR A 16 14.42 1.03 6.00
C THR A 16 13.56 -0.14 5.52
N GLY A 17 12.55 0.19 4.73
CA GLY A 17 11.71 -0.80 4.05
C GLY A 17 10.45 -0.17 3.48
N ASP A 18 9.73 -0.93 2.66
CA ASP A 18 8.47 -0.53 2.05
C ASP A 18 7.29 -1.10 2.85
N VAL A 19 6.43 -0.22 3.36
CA VAL A 19 5.25 -0.64 4.13
C VAL A 19 4.17 -1.31 3.30
N THR A 20 4.19 -1.10 1.98
CA THR A 20 3.23 -1.69 1.03
C THR A 20 3.61 -3.11 0.65
N GLN A 21 4.88 -3.49 0.81
CA GLN A 21 5.36 -4.83 0.54
C GLN A 21 4.99 -5.75 1.71
N VAL A 22 4.01 -6.61 1.46
CA VAL A 22 3.53 -7.62 2.42
C VAL A 22 3.89 -9.01 1.88
N ASP A 23 5.18 -9.26 1.70
CA ASP A 23 5.71 -10.58 1.30
C ASP A 23 5.78 -11.55 2.49
N LEU A 24 4.80 -11.47 3.40
CA LEU A 24 4.76 -12.27 4.61
C LEU A 24 3.81 -13.47 4.44
N PRO A 25 4.17 -14.66 4.96
CA PRO A 25 3.28 -15.82 4.94
C PRO A 25 1.92 -15.50 5.58
N ASN A 26 0.85 -16.06 5.02
CA ASN A 26 -0.51 -15.99 5.56
C ASN A 26 -1.13 -14.57 5.63
N GLY A 27 -0.65 -13.62 4.82
CA GLY A 27 -1.22 -12.25 4.79
C GLY A 27 -0.99 -11.47 6.08
N ALA A 28 0.09 -11.79 6.80
CA ALA A 28 0.42 -11.11 8.04
C ALA A 28 0.64 -9.61 7.79
N LYS A 29 0.17 -8.76 8.72
CA LYS A 29 0.37 -7.30 8.65
C LYS A 29 1.87 -6.98 8.63
N SER A 30 2.29 -6.01 7.80
CA SER A 30 3.67 -5.54 7.75
C SER A 30 4.18 -5.15 9.13
N GLY A 31 5.33 -5.71 9.53
CA GLY A 31 5.98 -5.37 10.80
C GLY A 31 6.29 -3.88 10.90
N LEU A 32 6.61 -3.22 9.78
CA LEU A 32 6.88 -1.78 9.74
C LEU A 32 5.65 -0.92 10.05
N ARG A 33 4.45 -1.38 9.68
CA ARG A 33 3.19 -0.73 10.08
C ARG A 33 2.89 -0.93 11.56
N ILE A 34 3.21 -2.11 12.09
CA ILE A 34 2.97 -2.43 13.50
C ILE A 34 3.90 -1.60 14.40
N ILE A 35 5.18 -1.46 14.05
CA ILE A 35 6.13 -0.72 14.91
C ILE A 35 5.81 0.77 14.98
N GLU A 36 5.25 1.37 13.92
CA GLU A 36 4.89 2.79 13.90
C GLU A 36 3.91 3.09 15.03
N GLY A 37 2.78 2.36 15.11
CA GLY A 37 1.82 2.55 16.21
C GLY A 37 2.32 2.14 17.60
N ILE A 38 3.42 1.38 17.71
CA ILE A 38 4.00 1.00 19.01
C ILE A 38 5.02 2.04 19.50
N LEU A 39 5.74 2.69 18.58
CA LEU A 39 6.89 3.53 18.89
C LEU A 39 6.67 5.01 18.56
N ASP A 40 5.49 5.41 18.09
CA ASP A 40 5.15 6.79 17.69
C ASP A 40 5.41 7.81 18.81
N GLU A 41 5.12 7.42 20.06
CA GLU A 41 5.27 8.28 21.25
C GLU A 41 6.65 8.15 21.93
N VAL A 42 7.59 7.40 21.34
CA VAL A 42 8.91 7.20 21.93
C VAL A 42 9.83 8.35 21.55
N GLU A 43 10.24 9.13 22.55
CA GLU A 43 11.25 10.17 22.40
C GLU A 43 12.54 9.61 21.75
N ASP A 44 13.20 10.43 20.92
CA ASP A 44 14.37 10.08 20.09
C ASP A 44 14.15 9.06 18.95
N ILE A 45 12.91 8.70 18.62
CA ILE A 45 12.56 7.95 17.40
C ILE A 45 11.85 8.88 16.40
N ALA A 46 12.22 8.78 15.12
CA ALA A 46 11.57 9.53 14.04
C ALA A 46 11.17 8.61 12.89
N PHE A 47 9.93 8.77 12.42
CA PHE A 47 9.41 8.07 11.24
C PHE A 47 9.47 9.00 10.03
N ASN A 48 10.29 8.64 9.04
CA ASN A 48 10.42 9.38 7.79
C ASN A 48 9.73 8.60 6.66
N ARG A 49 8.62 9.14 6.15
CA ARG A 49 7.85 8.55 5.04
C ARG A 49 8.28 9.20 3.74
N LEU A 50 9.02 8.45 2.92
CA LEU A 50 9.37 8.85 1.57
C LEU A 50 8.23 8.47 0.62
N THR A 51 7.93 9.37 -0.30
CA THR A 51 6.91 9.23 -1.34
C THR A 51 7.57 9.07 -2.71
N SER A 52 6.77 8.83 -3.75
CA SER A 52 7.26 8.81 -5.13
C SER A 52 7.97 10.10 -5.54
N ASN A 53 7.62 11.24 -4.92
CA ASN A 53 8.26 12.54 -5.19
C ASN A 53 9.71 12.60 -4.68
N ASP A 54 10.05 11.80 -3.68
CA ASP A 54 11.38 11.76 -3.07
C ASP A 54 12.34 10.82 -3.83
N VAL A 55 11.84 10.07 -4.81
CA VAL A 55 12.62 9.07 -5.55
C VAL A 55 13.23 9.68 -6.81
N VAL A 56 14.53 9.91 -6.78
CA VAL A 56 15.31 10.26 -7.98
C VAL A 56 15.55 9.01 -8.80
N ARG A 57 14.92 8.93 -9.98
CA ARG A 57 15.08 7.82 -10.93
C ARG A 57 15.78 8.31 -12.19
N HIS A 58 16.55 7.42 -12.80
CA HIS A 58 17.08 7.68 -14.14
C HIS A 58 15.92 7.92 -15.13
N ARG A 59 16.08 8.87 -16.07
CA ARG A 59 15.02 9.30 -17.00
C ARG A 59 14.37 8.13 -17.74
N LEU A 60 15.15 7.14 -18.15
CA LEU A 60 14.62 5.94 -18.83
C LEU A 60 13.75 5.09 -17.90
N VAL A 61 14.15 4.90 -16.65
CA VAL A 61 13.38 4.14 -15.66
C VAL A 61 12.05 4.83 -15.38
N GLY A 62 12.04 6.16 -15.27
CA GLY A 62 10.80 6.93 -15.14
C GLY A 62 9.83 6.70 -16.30
N LYS A 63 10.34 6.69 -17.55
CA LYS A 63 9.52 6.37 -18.74
C LYS A 63 8.97 4.95 -18.72
N ILE A 64 9.77 3.98 -18.27
CA ILE A 64 9.33 2.58 -18.16
C ILE A 64 8.21 2.46 -17.12
N VAL A 65 8.37 3.05 -15.94
CA VAL A 65 7.34 3.00 -14.88
C VAL A 65 6.05 3.65 -15.36
N ALA A 66 6.11 4.84 -15.97
CA ALA A 66 4.93 5.52 -16.48
C ALA A 66 4.15 4.69 -17.52
N ALA A 67 4.85 3.95 -18.38
CA ALA A 67 4.21 3.08 -19.36
C ALA A 67 3.47 1.89 -18.71
N TYR A 68 4.02 1.34 -17.61
CA TYR A 68 3.33 0.30 -16.82
C TYR A 68 2.12 0.86 -16.08
N ASP A 69 2.25 2.04 -15.46
CA ASP A 69 1.15 2.69 -14.73
C ASP A 69 -0.04 2.97 -15.66
N GLU A 70 0.21 3.42 -16.90
CA GLU A 70 -0.81 3.62 -17.94
C GLU A 70 -1.50 2.30 -18.33
N PHE A 71 -0.71 1.25 -18.56
CA PHE A 71 -1.23 -0.08 -18.88
C PHE A 71 -2.13 -0.65 -17.76
N ASP A 72 -1.72 -0.49 -16.51
CA ASP A 72 -2.47 -0.98 -15.35
C ASP A 72 -3.77 -0.19 -15.16
N ALA A 73 -3.73 1.14 -15.32
CA ALA A 73 -4.92 1.99 -15.25
C ALA A 73 -5.96 1.63 -16.32
N GLU A 74 -5.54 1.42 -17.56
CA GLU A 74 -6.44 0.97 -18.63
C GLU A 74 -7.01 -0.43 -18.35
N SER A 75 -6.21 -1.31 -17.77
CA SER A 75 -6.63 -2.67 -17.41
C SER A 75 -7.68 -2.66 -16.31
N GLN A 76 -7.52 -1.81 -15.29
CA GLN A 76 -8.54 -1.61 -14.24
C GLN A 76 -9.82 -1.02 -14.81
N ALA A 77 -9.75 0.01 -15.66
CA ALA A 77 -10.92 0.61 -16.30
C ALA A 77 -11.71 -0.40 -17.16
N ARG A 78 -11.01 -1.31 -17.85
CA ARG A 78 -11.63 -2.40 -18.62
C ARG A 78 -12.34 -3.44 -17.74
N ILE A 79 -11.83 -3.70 -16.53
CA ILE A 79 -12.45 -4.61 -15.56
C ILE A 79 -13.72 -3.97 -14.97
N GLU A 80 -13.64 -2.70 -14.57
CA GLU A 80 -14.76 -1.95 -13.99
C GLU A 80 -15.90 -1.73 -14.99
N GLY A 81 -15.60 -1.41 -16.26
CA GLY A 81 -16.61 -1.24 -17.31
C GLY A 81 -17.38 -2.53 -17.66
N ARG A 82 -16.88 -3.71 -17.28
CA ARG A 82 -17.55 -5.01 -17.45
C ARG A 82 -18.51 -5.34 -16.32
N GLN A 83 -18.42 -4.66 -15.18
CA GLN A 83 -19.33 -4.80 -14.03
C GLN A 83 -20.38 -3.66 -14.03
N GLY A 84 -21.11 -3.48 -15.13
CA GLY A 84 -22.31 -2.63 -15.19
C GLY A 84 -23.53 -3.31 -14.55
N PRO A 85 -24.58 -2.55 -14.16
CA PRO A 85 -25.48 -2.93 -13.07
C PRO A 85 -26.33 -4.16 -13.40
N THR A 86 -26.31 -5.16 -12.51
CA THR A 86 -27.31 -6.22 -12.48
C THR A 86 -28.68 -5.57 -12.32
N ARG A 87 -29.45 -5.53 -13.41
CA ARG A 87 -30.84 -5.09 -13.40
C ARG A 87 -31.63 -6.07 -12.51
N THR A 88 -31.95 -5.68 -11.29
CA THR A 88 -32.99 -6.33 -10.50
C THR A 88 -34.31 -6.14 -11.23
N SER A 89 -34.74 -7.17 -11.95
CA SER A 89 -36.08 -7.27 -12.53
C SER A 89 -37.08 -7.54 -11.40
N GLU A 90 -37.54 -6.49 -10.73
CA GLU A 90 -38.83 -6.54 -10.01
C GLU A 90 -39.95 -6.53 -11.07
N GLN A 91 -40.25 -7.73 -11.56
CA GLN A 91 -41.44 -8.01 -12.33
C GLN A 91 -42.66 -7.84 -11.41
N ARG A 92 -43.40 -6.77 -11.66
CA ARG A 92 -44.84 -6.67 -11.37
C ARG A 92 -45.56 -7.90 -11.93
N SER A 93 -46.31 -8.61 -11.10
CA SER A 93 -47.54 -9.40 -11.40
C SER A 93 -47.95 -10.09 -10.09
N ALA A 94 -49.16 -10.01 -9.54
CA ALA A 94 -50.44 -9.55 -10.05
C ALA A 94 -51.38 -9.29 -8.87
N GLU A 95 -52.24 -8.27 -8.98
CA GLU A 95 -53.50 -8.23 -8.25
C GLU A 95 -54.54 -7.61 -9.20
N PRO A 96 -55.61 -8.36 -9.52
CA PRO A 96 -56.91 -7.71 -9.52
C PRO A 96 -58.03 -8.59 -8.95
N ARG A 97 -58.80 -7.93 -8.07
CA ARG A 97 -60.19 -8.16 -7.61
C ARG A 97 -60.42 -9.16 -6.49
#